data_AF-A0A733GBY6-F1
#
_entry.id   AF-A0A733GBY6-F1
#
_cell.length_a   1.000
_cell.length_b   1.000
_cell.length_c   1.000
_cell.angle_alpha   90.00
_cell.angle_beta   90.00
_cell.angle_gamma   90.00
#
_symmetry.space_group_name_H-M   'P 1'
#
loop_
_entity.id
_entity.type
_entity.pdbx_description
1 polymer ?
#
loop_
_entity_poly.entity_id
_entity_poly.type
_entity_poly.pdbx_seq_one_letter_code
_entity_poly.pdbx_strand_id
1 'polypeptide(L)' 'MEITLPSMSDKKWTCADLLSSYRFWGITFFFLVLSFISSLGSSYGVYFWSKSLSIPADRIGVILV' A
#
# COMPACT_ATOMS: atom_id res chain seq x y z
N MET A 1 -9.00 -18.25 19.56
CA MET A 1 -9.46 -18.76 18.26
C MET A 1 -8.28 -19.45 17.61
N GLU A 2 -8.31 -20.78 17.51
CA GLU A 2 -7.20 -21.59 17.01
C GLU A 2 -7.38 -21.80 15.51
N ILE A 3 -6.35 -21.51 14.71
CA ILE A 3 -6.38 -21.69 13.25
C ILE A 3 -5.42 -22.83 12.93
N THR A 4 -5.95 -24.04 12.78
CA THR A 4 -5.19 -25.20 12.33
C THR A 4 -5.09 -25.16 10.81
N LEU A 5 -3.96 -24.71 10.26
CA LEU A 5 -3.69 -24.84 8.82
C LEU A 5 -3.42 -26.33 8.49
N PRO A 6 -4.04 -26.89 7.43
CA PRO A 6 -4.07 -28.34 7.17
C PRO A 6 -2.73 -28.97 6.77
N SER A 7 -1.62 -28.21 6.68
CA SER A 7 -0.30 -28.73 6.30
C SER A 7 0.72 -28.84 7.44
N MET A 8 0.39 -28.39 8.66
CA MET A 8 1.30 -28.43 9.81
C MET A 8 0.56 -28.81 11.10
N SER A 9 0.16 -30.07 11.20
CA SER A 9 -0.57 -30.63 12.35
C SER A 9 0.19 -30.51 13.68
N ASP A 10 1.52 -30.44 13.65
CA ASP A 10 2.35 -30.52 14.86
C ASP A 10 2.74 -29.15 15.45
N LYS A 11 2.48 -28.05 14.73
CA LYS A 11 2.77 -26.69 15.21
C LYS A 11 1.47 -25.94 15.43
N LYS A 12 1.15 -25.65 16.69
CA LYS A 12 0.09 -24.71 17.07
C LYS A 12 0.55 -23.30 16.69
N TRP A 13 -0.05 -22.71 15.66
CA TRP A 13 0.17 -21.32 15.31
C TRP A 13 -0.86 -20.45 16.02
N THR A 14 -0.40 -19.47 16.77
CA THR A 14 -1.29 -18.47 17.34
C THR A 14 -1.46 -17.30 16.35
N CYS A 15 -2.52 -16.50 16.49
CA CYS A 15 -2.65 -15.26 15.71
C CYS A 15 -1.43 -14.34 15.91
N ALA A 16 -0.78 -14.40 17.08
CA ALA A 16 0.44 -13.65 17.36
C ALA A 16 1.63 -14.12 16.49
N ASP A 17 1.75 -15.41 16.19
CA ASP A 17 2.79 -15.94 15.29
C ASP A 17 2.58 -15.51 13.84
N LEU A 18 1.32 -15.41 13.41
CA LEU A 18 0.95 -14.89 12.08
C LEU A 18 1.24 -13.39 11.99
N LEU A 19 0.86 -12.62 13.02
CA LEU A 19 1.14 -11.18 13.13
C LEU A 19 2.65 -10.90 13.23
N SER A 20 3.43 -11.76 13.88
CA SER A 20 4.89 -11.61 13.97
C SER A 20 5.61 -12.11 12.73
N SER A 21 4.92 -12.74 11.79
CA SER A 21 5.53 -13.29 10.58
C SER A 21 6.11 -12.18 9.72
N TYR A 22 7.38 -12.33 9.31
CA TYR A 22 8.05 -11.41 8.39
C TYR A 22 7.28 -11.23 7.08
N ARG A 23 6.55 -12.26 6.63
CA ARG A 23 5.72 -12.21 5.42
C ARG A 23 4.52 -11.28 5.60
N PHE A 24 3.88 -11.33 6.76
CA PHE A 24 2.74 -10.47 7.09
C PHE A 24 3.15 -8.99 7.11
N TRP A 25 4.26 -8.68 7.79
CA TRP A 25 4.80 -7.32 7.81
C TRP A 25 5.29 -6.84 6.45
N GLY A 26 5.90 -7.73 5.65
CA GLY A 26 6.32 -7.39 4.28
C GLY A 26 5.15 -6.98 3.39
N ILE A 27 4.05 -7.75 3.43
CA ILE A 27 2.83 -7.44 2.66
C ILE A 27 2.19 -6.14 3.18
N THR A 28 2.08 -6.00 4.50
CA THR A 28 1.50 -4.79 5.12
C THR A 28 2.30 -3.54 4.75
N PHE A 29 3.62 -3.61 4.81
CA PHE A 29 4.51 -2.52 4.42
C PHE A 29 4.36 -2.17 2.93
N PHE A 30 4.28 -3.18 2.05
CA PHE A 30 4.06 -2.95 0.63
C PHE A 30 2.77 -2.17 0.35
N PHE A 31 1.65 -2.57 0.97
CA PHE A 31 0.39 -1.84 0.84
C PHE A 31 0.43 -0.44 1.44
N LEU A 32 1.17 -0.25 2.54
CA LEU A 32 1.37 1.06 3.15
C LEU A 32 2.13 1.99 2.18
N VAL A 33 3.23 1.52 1.61
CA VAL A 33 4.03 2.27 0.63
C VAL A 33 3.20 2.61 -0.60
N LEU A 34 2.45 1.65 -1.15
CA LEU A 34 1.55 1.92 -2.27
C LEU A 34 0.53 3.01 -1.94
N SER A 35 -0.12 2.91 -0.78
CA SER A 35 -1.11 3.90 -0.34
C SER A 35 -0.49 5.28 -0.16
N PHE A 36 0.73 5.34 0.38
CA PHE A 36 1.48 6.57 0.55
C PHE A 36 1.83 7.22 -0.80
N ILE A 37 2.33 6.44 -1.76
CA ILE A 37 2.63 6.92 -3.12
C ILE A 37 1.36 7.42 -3.80
N SER A 38 0.26 6.68 -3.71
CA SER A 38 -1.04 7.09 -4.28
C SER A 38 -1.54 8.39 -3.65
N SER A 39 -1.43 8.53 -2.32
CA SER A 39 -1.84 9.75 -1.61
C SER A 39 -0.96 10.95 -1.96
N LEU A 40 0.36 10.74 -2.13
CA LEU A 40 1.28 11.77 -2.59
C LEU A 40 0.97 12.17 -4.03
N GLY A 41 0.74 11.20 -4.91
CA GLY A 41 0.39 11.43 -6.31
C GLY A 41 -0.90 12.23 -6.47
N SER A 42 -1.94 11.93 -5.68
CA SER A 42 -3.19 12.69 -5.73
C SER A 42 -3.03 14.11 -5.18
N SER A 43 -2.27 14.29 -4.11
CA SER A 43 -2.15 15.58 -3.42
C SER A 43 -1.15 16.51 -4.11
N TYR A 44 -0.03 15.98 -4.58
CA TYR A 44 1.07 16.75 -5.16
C TYR A 44 1.17 16.64 -6.68
N GLY A 45 0.45 15.71 -7.31
CA GLY A 45 0.51 15.48 -8.75
C GLY A 45 0.21 16.75 -9.53
N VAL A 46 -0.93 17.40 -9.27
CA VAL A 46 -1.34 18.63 -9.98
C VAL A 46 -0.30 19.74 -9.81
N TYR A 47 0.26 19.90 -8.61
CA TYR A 47 1.32 20.88 -8.34
C TYR A 47 2.60 20.56 -9.12
N PHE A 48 3.04 19.31 -9.14
CA PHE A 48 4.20 18.85 -9.90
C PHE A 48 4.02 19.12 -11.40
N TRP A 49 2.91 18.67 -11.99
CA TRP A 49 2.63 18.88 -13.41
C TRP A 49 2.56 20.37 -13.79
N SER A 50 2.01 21.20 -12.90
CA SER A 50 1.93 22.65 -13.12
C SER A 50 3.29 23.35 -12.99
N LYS A 51 4.13 22.98 -12.02
CA LYS A 51 5.42 23.65 -11.78
C LYS A 51 6.57 23.11 -12.60
N SER A 52 6.61 21.81 -12.86
CA SER A 52 7.71 21.18 -13.60
C SER A 52 7.51 21.22 -15.11
N LEU A 53 6.27 21.11 -15.59
CA LEU A 53 5.94 21.03 -17.03
C LEU A 53 5.15 22.24 -17.54
N SER A 54 4.84 23.22 -16.68
CA SER A 54 4.06 24.42 -17.02
C SER A 54 2.67 24.09 -17.63
N ILE A 55 2.13 22.91 -17.34
CA ILE A 55 0.80 22.52 -17.83
C ILE A 55 -0.24 23.18 -16.92
N PRO A 56 -1.22 23.92 -17.49
CA PRO A 56 -2.26 24.55 -16.68
C PRO A 56 -3.13 23.50 -15.98
N ALA A 57 -3.43 23.73 -14.69
CA ALA A 57 -4.18 22.82 -13.81
C ALA A 57 -5.54 22.38 -14.39
N ASP A 58 -6.18 23.26 -15.15
CA ASP A 58 -7.45 23.02 -15.85
C ASP A 58 -7.38 21.83 -16.84
N ARG A 59 -6.22 21.60 -17.47
CA ARG A 59 -6.01 20.46 -18.39
C ARG A 59 -5.49 19.20 -17.72
N ILE A 60 -4.96 19.31 -16.50
CA ILE A 60 -4.36 18.19 -15.76
C ILE A 60 -5.44 17.28 -15.17
N GLY A 61 -6.57 17.86 -14.74
CA GLY A 61 -7.71 17.09 -14.24
C GLY A 61 -8.29 16.11 -15.27
N VAL A 62 -8.13 16.37 -16.57
CA VAL A 62 -8.59 15.49 -17.66
C VAL A 62 -7.60 14.34 -17.94
N ILE A 63 -6.33 14.48 -17.55
CA ILE A 63 -5.27 13.49 -17.79
C ILE A 63 -5.12 12.54 -16.59
N LEU A 64 -5.48 12.98 -15.38
CA LEU A 64 -5.37 12.22 -14.13
C LEU A 64 -6.67 11.49 -13.71
N VAL A 65 -7.78 11.70 -14.42
CA VAL A 65 -9.02 10.88 -14.31
C VAL A 65 -8.84 9.60 -15.10
#